data_AF-A0A1Y2XDP8-F1
#
_entry.id   AF-A0A1Y2XDP8-F1
#
_cell.length_a   1.000
_cell.length_b   1.000
_cell.length_c   1.000
_cell.angle_alpha   90.00
_cell.angle_beta   90.00
_cell.angle_gamma   90.00
#
_symmetry.space_group_name_H-M   'P 1'
#
loop_
_entity.id
_entity.type
_entity.pdbx_description
1 polymer ?
#
loop_
_entity_poly.entity_id
_entity_poly.type
_entity_poly.pdbx_seq_one_letter_code
_entity_poly.pdbx_strand_id
1 'polypeptide(L)'
;TKEPVFPRILSSRTDHRLFFYTSSLHFIITISEMAEKYDVNFQRLKHSRECVGQTCLCILDLLEPEPGSPPPTNLEEKAEDFVNRLVKFPSFDKLRLHPDDFVWSFWEALLDIASDVSPCSPEQDVLVKSVLLLEAIGNNEKPEEKMWKNLPDFGIAVRESWNRSPTTGNGKDDKPADEYTELEWLNLNSFMARLHASQKGGWGPFPIWQLREGLESPLSPKDDIPTPNTRVRIAAEWILRSSHRLFIDSLLHSYSDDLEGPETGRPYHCGPLYSGKSHYSVERWCFWKSRLSDIRTEISEDLHPVLDEAIKTMNTTEREHGERLEYVDDPGKSKVKSKAKAKTRAKARARAKAKAKAKEEIETEAGASSSYTSDGPVAKITDEGDISYNDNMVHRGNAIKAH
;
A
#
# COMPACT_ATOMS: atom_id res chain seq x y z
N THR A 1 38.18 31.32 -18.49
CA THR A 1 38.11 29.92 -18.96
C THR A 1 38.90 29.04 -18.00
N LYS A 2 38.22 28.49 -16.99
CA LYS A 2 38.78 27.52 -16.05
C LYS A 2 37.71 26.44 -15.85
N GLU A 3 37.92 25.27 -16.45
CA GLU A 3 37.16 24.06 -16.16
C GLU A 3 37.59 23.49 -14.81
N PRO A 4 36.69 22.86 -14.03
CA PRO A 4 37.08 22.12 -12.84
C PRO A 4 37.40 20.66 -13.16
N VAL A 5 38.55 20.22 -12.67
CA VAL A 5 39.07 18.85 -12.67
C VAL A 5 38.39 18.05 -11.57
N PHE A 6 37.76 16.92 -11.93
CA PHE A 6 37.24 15.94 -10.96
C PHE A 6 38.36 15.02 -10.43
N PRO A 7 38.39 14.69 -9.12
CA PRO A 7 39.36 13.74 -8.59
C PRO A 7 38.91 12.27 -8.77
N ARG A 8 39.83 11.45 -9.29
CA ARG A 8 39.79 9.98 -9.29
C ARG A 8 39.78 9.45 -7.85
N ILE A 9 38.77 8.67 -7.49
CA ILE A 9 38.77 7.87 -6.26
C ILE A 9 39.41 6.52 -6.55
N LEU A 10 40.47 6.23 -5.78
CA LEU A 10 41.22 4.99 -5.79
C LEU A 10 40.43 3.87 -5.10
N SER A 11 40.43 2.72 -5.77
CA SER A 11 39.98 1.42 -5.27
C SER A 11 40.77 1.00 -4.01
N SER A 12 40.05 0.68 -2.93
CA SER A 12 40.57 -0.26 -1.93
C SER A 12 39.53 -1.34 -1.70
N ARG A 13 39.99 -2.58 -1.89
CA ARG A 13 39.26 -3.83 -1.68
C ARG A 13 39.11 -4.08 -0.19
N THR A 14 37.88 -4.33 0.25
CA THR A 14 37.62 -5.23 1.36
C THR A 14 36.48 -6.18 0.97
N ASP A 15 36.84 -7.46 0.96
CA ASP A 15 35.99 -8.61 0.69
C ASP A 15 35.04 -8.81 1.87
N HIS A 16 33.76 -8.50 1.71
CA HIS A 16 32.70 -9.08 2.54
C HIS A 16 31.71 -9.81 1.65
N ARG A 17 32.03 -11.07 1.39
CA ARG A 17 31.11 -12.06 0.84
C ARG A 17 30.17 -12.54 1.94
N LEU A 18 28.91 -12.15 1.83
CA LEU A 18 27.68 -12.93 2.01
C LEU A 18 26.61 -11.93 2.43
N PHE A 19 25.65 -11.65 1.54
CA PHE A 19 24.24 -11.33 1.81
C PHE A 19 23.66 -10.72 0.53
N PHE A 20 23.24 -11.57 -0.41
CA PHE A 20 22.53 -11.09 -1.60
C PHE A 20 21.47 -12.10 -2.01
N TYR A 21 20.26 -11.91 -1.48
CA TYR A 21 19.01 -12.23 -2.16
C TYR A 21 17.79 -11.56 -1.49
N THR A 22 17.93 -10.33 -0.98
CA THR A 22 16.85 -9.72 -0.18
C THR A 22 16.17 -8.50 -0.78
N SER A 23 16.75 -7.60 -1.59
CA SER A 23 16.10 -6.29 -1.81
C SER A 23 14.70 -6.24 -2.46
N SER A 24 14.30 -7.18 -3.34
CA SER A 24 12.90 -7.23 -3.82
C SER A 24 11.98 -7.99 -2.86
N LEU A 25 12.56 -8.85 -2.02
CA LEU A 25 11.87 -9.41 -0.87
C LEU A 25 11.89 -8.42 0.30
N HIS A 26 12.77 -7.44 0.41
CA HIS A 26 12.89 -6.57 1.59
C HIS A 26 11.73 -5.58 1.63
N PHE A 27 11.22 -5.12 0.48
CA PHE A 27 9.97 -4.35 0.46
C PHE A 27 8.73 -5.20 0.84
N ILE A 28 8.78 -6.51 0.58
CA ILE A 28 7.73 -7.48 0.98
C ILE A 28 7.97 -8.03 2.41
N ILE A 29 9.22 -8.05 2.89
CA ILE A 29 9.67 -8.57 4.18
C ILE A 29 9.61 -7.47 5.24
N THR A 30 9.81 -6.18 4.91
CA THR A 30 9.51 -5.11 5.87
C THR A 30 8.01 -5.08 6.20
N ILE A 31 7.14 -5.56 5.30
CA ILE A 31 5.72 -5.81 5.58
C ILE A 31 5.52 -7.13 6.36
N SER A 32 6.38 -8.14 6.16
CA SER A 32 6.24 -9.48 6.76
C SER A 32 6.96 -9.71 8.11
N GLU A 33 8.02 -8.97 8.44
CA GLU A 33 8.83 -9.10 9.67
C GLU A 33 8.45 -8.06 10.74
N MET A 34 7.59 -7.09 10.40
CA MET A 34 6.90 -6.22 11.36
C MET A 34 5.47 -6.67 11.61
N ALA A 35 5.13 -7.94 11.39
CA ALA A 35 3.89 -8.54 11.86
C ALA A 35 3.87 -8.71 13.40
N GLU A 36 4.27 -7.67 14.15
CA GLU A 36 3.54 -7.37 15.36
C GLU A 36 2.08 -7.28 14.95
N LYS A 37 1.24 -7.99 15.67
CA LYS A 37 -0.19 -8.16 15.41
C LYS A 37 -0.86 -6.78 15.35
N TYR A 38 -0.83 -6.15 14.17
CA TYR A 38 -1.46 -4.86 13.95
C TYR A 38 -2.96 -5.08 14.12
N ASP A 39 -3.49 -4.60 15.23
CA ASP A 39 -4.92 -4.59 15.50
C ASP A 39 -5.56 -3.54 14.60
N VAL A 40 -5.74 -3.89 13.32
CA VAL A 40 -6.39 -3.01 12.34
C VAL A 40 -7.86 -2.91 12.72
N ASN A 41 -8.32 -1.74 13.11
CA ASN A 41 -9.66 -1.54 13.64
C ASN A 41 -10.25 -0.20 13.20
N PHE A 42 -11.25 -0.28 12.32
CA PHE A 42 -12.01 0.85 11.79
C PHE A 42 -13.22 1.20 12.66
N GLN A 43 -13.60 0.40 13.66
CA GLN A 43 -14.74 0.69 14.55
C GLN A 43 -14.60 2.04 15.25
N ARG A 44 -13.37 2.46 15.57
CA ARG A 44 -13.10 3.77 16.18
C ARG A 44 -13.61 4.95 15.32
N LEU A 45 -13.71 4.76 14.00
CA LEU A 45 -14.16 5.77 13.06
C LEU A 45 -15.68 5.91 12.99
N LYS A 46 -16.45 4.94 13.51
CA LYS A 46 -17.92 5.05 13.56
C LYS A 46 -18.41 6.17 14.48
N HIS A 47 -17.52 6.69 15.32
CA HIS A 47 -17.82 7.73 16.30
C HIS A 47 -16.95 8.99 16.09
N SER A 48 -16.11 9.03 15.05
CA SER A 48 -15.18 10.16 14.81
C SER A 48 -15.88 11.40 14.22
N ARG A 49 -17.00 11.24 13.51
CA ARG A 49 -17.79 12.34 12.95
C ARG A 49 -19.23 12.33 13.46
N GLU A 50 -19.75 13.52 13.76
CA GLU A 50 -21.18 13.73 14.05
C GLU A 50 -22.09 13.42 12.84
N CYS A 51 -21.52 13.37 11.62
CA CYS A 51 -22.21 13.14 10.35
C CYS A 51 -21.53 12.07 9.48
N VAL A 52 -21.30 10.86 10.00
CA VAL A 52 -20.92 9.73 9.12
C VAL A 52 -22.15 9.35 8.29
N GLY A 53 -22.13 9.66 7.00
CA GLY A 53 -23.22 9.31 6.08
C GLY A 53 -23.49 7.80 6.06
N GLN A 54 -24.70 7.40 5.68
CA GLN A 54 -25.11 5.98 5.67
C GLN A 54 -24.17 5.10 4.84
N THR A 55 -23.67 5.61 3.71
CA THR A 55 -22.69 4.92 2.87
C THR A 55 -21.37 4.66 3.60
N CYS A 56 -20.84 5.67 4.30
CA CYS A 56 -19.63 5.53 5.11
C CYS A 56 -19.79 4.46 6.20
N LEU A 57 -20.93 4.44 6.90
CA LEU A 57 -21.21 3.41 7.91
C LEU A 57 -21.23 2.01 7.29
N CYS A 58 -21.87 1.85 6.13
CA CYS A 58 -21.88 0.56 5.43
C CYS A 58 -20.48 0.13 4.98
N ILE A 59 -19.63 1.05 4.52
CA ILE A 59 -18.24 0.73 4.15
C ILE A 59 -17.41 0.36 5.38
N LEU A 60 -17.56 1.09 6.49
CA LEU A 60 -16.91 0.74 7.75
C LEU A 60 -17.34 -0.64 8.25
N ASP A 61 -18.61 -1.02 8.10
CA ASP A 61 -19.09 -2.37 8.40
C ASP A 61 -18.49 -3.45 7.47
N LEU A 62 -18.22 -3.09 6.21
CA LEU A 62 -17.56 -3.99 5.26
C LEU A 62 -16.06 -4.15 5.54
N LEU A 63 -15.39 -3.12 6.06
CA LEU A 63 -13.97 -3.16 6.44
C LEU A 63 -13.72 -4.03 7.68
N GLU A 64 -14.77 -4.38 8.40
CA GLU A 64 -14.73 -5.13 9.65
C GLU A 64 -15.09 -6.59 9.38
N PRO A 65 -14.35 -7.58 9.94
CA PRO A 65 -14.55 -8.99 9.60
C PRO A 65 -16.00 -9.43 9.81
N GLU A 66 -16.45 -10.38 8.98
CA GLU A 66 -17.80 -10.93 9.15
C GLU A 66 -17.95 -11.56 10.54
N PRO A 67 -19.04 -11.29 11.28
CA PRO A 67 -19.25 -11.88 12.59
C PRO A 67 -19.17 -13.42 12.54
N GLY A 68 -18.21 -14.00 13.27
CA GLY A 68 -17.99 -15.45 13.32
C GLY A 68 -16.98 -15.99 12.30
N SER A 69 -16.46 -15.16 11.40
CA SER A 69 -15.30 -15.52 10.56
C SER A 69 -14.00 -15.47 11.37
N PRO A 70 -12.98 -16.28 11.03
CA PRO A 70 -11.65 -16.11 11.60
C PRO A 70 -11.12 -14.72 11.20
N PRO A 71 -10.50 -13.96 12.12
CA PRO A 71 -9.98 -12.64 11.78
C PRO A 71 -8.88 -12.78 10.71
N PRO A 72 -8.81 -11.86 9.74
CA PRO A 72 -7.76 -11.86 8.74
C PRO A 72 -6.40 -11.82 9.41
N THR A 73 -5.46 -12.64 8.93
CA THR A 73 -4.17 -12.83 9.59
C THR A 73 -3.13 -11.78 9.22
N ASN A 74 -3.40 -10.99 8.16
CA ASN A 74 -2.55 -9.91 7.69
C ASN A 74 -3.35 -8.84 6.92
N LEU A 75 -2.66 -7.77 6.51
CA LEU A 75 -3.25 -6.60 5.83
C LEU A 75 -3.80 -6.94 4.44
N GLU A 76 -3.13 -7.83 3.72
CA GLU A 76 -3.53 -8.32 2.40
C GLU A 76 -4.86 -9.06 2.49
N GLU A 77 -4.97 -10.04 3.39
CA GLU A 77 -6.20 -10.80 3.62
C GLU A 77 -7.35 -9.90 4.04
N LYS A 78 -7.09 -8.86 4.84
CA LYS A 78 -8.13 -7.89 5.24
C LYS A 78 -8.63 -7.06 4.05
N ALA A 79 -7.73 -6.59 3.19
CA ALA A 79 -8.12 -5.87 1.97
C ALA A 79 -8.86 -6.79 0.98
N GLU A 80 -8.41 -8.03 0.82
CA GLU A 80 -9.08 -9.04 -0.01
C GLU A 80 -10.48 -9.38 0.51
N ASP A 81 -10.65 -9.60 1.82
CA ASP A 81 -11.97 -9.84 2.42
C ASP A 81 -12.92 -8.66 2.17
N PHE A 82 -12.45 -7.44 2.46
CA PHE A 82 -13.22 -6.22 2.24
C PHE A 82 -13.68 -6.11 0.78
N VAL A 83 -12.75 -6.23 -0.18
CA VAL A 83 -13.08 -6.11 -1.61
C VAL A 83 -14.02 -7.23 -2.05
N ASN A 84 -13.78 -8.47 -1.63
CA ASN A 84 -14.65 -9.61 -1.95
C ASN A 84 -16.09 -9.42 -1.43
N ARG A 85 -16.25 -8.76 -0.28
CA ARG A 85 -17.56 -8.44 0.29
C ARG A 85 -18.18 -7.23 -0.39
N LEU A 86 -17.39 -6.21 -0.71
CA LEU A 86 -17.83 -5.02 -1.44
C LEU A 86 -18.41 -5.40 -2.81
N VAL A 87 -17.72 -6.22 -3.60
CA VAL A 87 -18.20 -6.62 -4.95
C VAL A 87 -19.44 -7.51 -4.91
N LYS A 88 -19.68 -8.21 -3.78
CA LYS A 88 -20.89 -9.01 -3.54
C LYS A 88 -21.98 -8.24 -2.79
N PHE A 89 -21.68 -7.01 -2.37
CA PHE A 89 -22.59 -6.25 -1.54
C PHE A 89 -23.83 -5.90 -2.39
N PRO A 90 -25.05 -6.21 -1.91
CA PRO A 90 -26.27 -5.83 -2.61
C PRO A 90 -26.54 -4.34 -2.41
N SER A 91 -25.65 -3.50 -2.94
CA SER A 91 -25.66 -2.04 -2.80
C SER A 91 -26.99 -1.45 -3.25
N PHE A 92 -27.53 -1.96 -4.36
CA PHE A 92 -28.81 -1.54 -4.95
C PHE A 92 -29.99 -1.70 -4.00
N ASP A 93 -30.09 -2.84 -3.32
CA ASP A 93 -31.24 -3.12 -2.45
C ASP A 93 -31.10 -2.47 -1.07
N LYS A 94 -29.88 -2.43 -0.53
CA LYS A 94 -29.62 -1.91 0.82
C LYS A 94 -29.55 -0.39 0.87
N LEU A 95 -28.90 0.24 -0.10
CA LEU A 95 -28.72 1.71 -0.15
C LEU A 95 -29.73 2.40 -1.07
N ARG A 96 -30.47 1.64 -1.90
CA ARG A 96 -31.43 2.18 -2.89
C ARG A 96 -30.81 3.19 -3.87
N LEU A 97 -29.53 3.01 -4.18
CA LEU A 97 -28.78 3.82 -5.15
C LEU A 97 -28.75 3.15 -6.51
N HIS A 98 -28.58 3.89 -7.60
CA HIS A 98 -28.22 3.33 -8.91
C HIS A 98 -26.73 2.87 -8.91
N PRO A 99 -26.28 1.96 -9.80
CA PRO A 99 -24.86 1.58 -9.94
C PRO A 99 -23.89 2.76 -9.93
N ASP A 100 -24.14 3.75 -10.77
CA ASP A 100 -23.27 4.91 -10.91
C ASP A 100 -23.26 5.76 -9.63
N ASP A 101 -24.43 6.00 -9.04
CA ASP A 101 -24.56 6.73 -7.77
C ASP A 101 -23.86 6.00 -6.61
N PHE A 102 -23.87 4.67 -6.62
CA PHE A 102 -23.18 3.86 -5.63
C PHE A 102 -21.66 4.00 -5.76
N VAL A 103 -21.11 3.92 -6.98
CA VAL A 103 -19.67 4.06 -7.21
C VAL A 103 -19.19 5.44 -6.76
N TRP A 104 -19.92 6.50 -7.13
CA TRP A 104 -19.64 7.85 -6.65
C TRP A 104 -19.65 7.94 -5.12
N SER A 105 -20.76 7.51 -4.49
CA SER A 105 -20.91 7.54 -3.03
C SER A 105 -19.84 6.70 -2.31
N PHE A 106 -19.41 5.61 -2.95
CA PHE A 106 -18.35 4.76 -2.42
C PHE A 106 -17.01 5.50 -2.38
N TRP A 107 -16.64 6.20 -3.45
CA TRP A 107 -15.39 6.95 -3.49
C TRP A 107 -15.37 8.10 -2.48
N GLU A 108 -16.45 8.89 -2.40
CA GLU A 108 -16.56 9.95 -1.39
C GLU A 108 -16.36 9.38 0.03
N ALA A 109 -17.05 8.29 0.33
CA ALA A 109 -16.98 7.66 1.63
C ALA A 109 -15.60 7.04 1.92
N LEU A 110 -14.95 6.43 0.93
CA LEU A 110 -13.59 5.90 1.08
C LEU A 110 -12.58 7.02 1.34
N LEU A 111 -12.69 8.15 0.66
CA LEU A 111 -11.81 9.32 0.82
C LEU A 111 -12.02 9.99 2.18
N ASP A 112 -13.27 10.09 2.64
CA ASP A 112 -13.59 10.56 3.99
C ASP A 112 -13.00 9.61 5.06
N ILE A 113 -13.17 8.29 4.92
CA ILE A 113 -12.54 7.31 5.82
C ILE A 113 -11.02 7.45 5.79
N ALA A 114 -10.41 7.61 4.61
CA ALA A 114 -8.97 7.79 4.48
C ALA A 114 -8.47 9.06 5.17
N SER A 115 -9.28 10.13 5.18
CA SER A 115 -8.99 11.37 5.91
C SER A 115 -9.09 11.21 7.43
N ASP A 116 -9.85 10.25 7.94
CA ASP A 116 -9.94 9.97 9.38
C ASP A 116 -8.86 8.99 9.89
N VAL A 117 -8.15 8.31 8.99
CA VAL A 117 -7.12 7.33 9.36
C VAL A 117 -5.75 7.99 9.46
N SER A 118 -5.10 7.87 10.63
CA SER A 118 -3.75 8.40 10.87
C SER A 118 -2.72 7.99 9.80
N PRO A 119 -1.76 8.86 9.43
CA PRO A 119 -0.85 8.62 8.30
C PRO A 119 0.08 7.43 8.50
N CYS A 120 0.35 7.04 9.75
CA CYS A 120 1.21 5.92 10.11
C CYS A 120 0.43 4.64 10.44
N SER A 121 -0.90 4.67 10.34
CA SER A 121 -1.76 3.53 10.69
C SER A 121 -1.71 2.45 9.59
N PRO A 122 -1.69 1.16 9.95
CA PRO A 122 -1.79 0.06 8.98
C PRO A 122 -3.14 0.03 8.22
N GLU A 123 -4.18 0.65 8.77
CA GLU A 123 -5.46 0.89 8.13
C GLU A 123 -5.30 1.64 6.78
N GLN A 124 -4.34 2.57 6.68
CA GLN A 124 -4.04 3.25 5.42
C GLN A 124 -3.64 2.25 4.33
N ASP A 125 -2.82 1.25 4.68
CA ASP A 125 -2.38 0.22 3.73
C ASP A 125 -3.53 -0.68 3.29
N VAL A 126 -4.48 -0.97 4.18
CA VAL A 126 -5.69 -1.72 3.81
C VAL A 126 -6.51 -0.94 2.79
N LEU A 127 -6.73 0.36 3.00
CA LEU A 127 -7.46 1.20 2.04
C LEU A 127 -6.74 1.27 0.69
N VAL A 128 -5.42 1.50 0.70
CA VAL A 128 -4.59 1.56 -0.52
C VAL A 128 -4.68 0.25 -1.29
N LYS A 129 -4.47 -0.90 -0.62
CA LYS A 129 -4.56 -2.22 -1.25
C LYS A 129 -5.96 -2.49 -1.81
N SER A 130 -7.00 -2.03 -1.13
CA SER A 130 -8.38 -2.19 -1.60
C SER A 130 -8.60 -1.52 -2.95
N VAL A 131 -8.13 -0.28 -3.15
CA VAL A 131 -8.21 0.41 -4.45
C VAL A 131 -7.43 -0.34 -5.54
N LEU A 132 -6.23 -0.83 -5.23
CA LEU A 132 -5.42 -1.59 -6.20
C LEU A 132 -6.08 -2.92 -6.59
N LEU A 133 -6.74 -3.59 -5.65
CA LEU A 133 -7.51 -4.81 -5.91
C LEU A 133 -8.75 -4.51 -6.77
N LEU A 134 -9.46 -3.41 -6.51
CA LEU A 134 -10.58 -2.97 -7.36
C LEU A 134 -10.12 -2.67 -8.78
N GLU A 135 -8.97 -2.01 -8.96
CA GLU A 135 -8.38 -1.79 -10.27
C GLU A 135 -8.05 -3.11 -10.98
N ALA A 136 -7.47 -4.07 -10.25
CA ALA A 136 -7.16 -5.38 -10.78
C ALA A 136 -8.42 -6.17 -11.17
N ILE A 137 -9.49 -6.08 -10.38
CA ILE A 137 -10.79 -6.68 -10.70
C ILE A 137 -11.35 -6.02 -11.98
N GLY A 138 -11.40 -4.69 -12.03
CA GLY A 138 -11.90 -3.94 -13.18
C GLY A 138 -11.16 -4.22 -14.49
N ASN A 139 -9.86 -4.50 -14.42
CA ASN A 139 -9.06 -4.89 -15.58
C ASN A 139 -9.37 -6.32 -16.10
N ASN A 140 -9.97 -7.16 -15.25
CA ASN A 140 -10.37 -8.53 -15.57
C ASN A 140 -11.90 -8.71 -15.75
N GLU A 141 -12.69 -7.66 -15.49
CA GLU A 141 -14.15 -7.66 -15.65
C GLU A 141 -14.56 -7.89 -17.11
N LYS A 142 -15.64 -8.67 -17.30
CA LYS A 142 -16.30 -8.79 -18.59
C LYS A 142 -16.97 -7.47 -18.97
N PRO A 143 -17.18 -7.18 -20.27
CA PRO A 143 -17.77 -5.94 -20.74
C PRO A 143 -19.08 -5.52 -20.06
N GLU A 144 -19.91 -6.48 -19.69
CA GLU A 144 -21.21 -6.36 -19.03
C GLU A 144 -21.14 -6.15 -17.50
N GLU A 145 -19.96 -6.30 -16.89
CA GLU A 145 -19.73 -6.25 -15.43
C GLU A 145 -18.75 -5.14 -15.03
N LYS A 146 -18.49 -4.15 -15.91
CA LYS A 146 -17.43 -3.12 -15.80
C LYS A 146 -17.66 -2.05 -14.71
N MET A 147 -17.98 -2.44 -13.48
CA MET A 147 -18.19 -1.48 -12.40
C MET A 147 -16.87 -0.81 -11.98
N TRP A 148 -15.76 -1.55 -11.95
CA TRP A 148 -14.49 -1.07 -11.42
C TRP A 148 -13.43 -0.79 -12.48
N LYS A 149 -13.76 -1.05 -13.76
CA LYS A 149 -12.84 -0.84 -14.88
C LYS A 149 -12.38 0.62 -14.95
N ASN A 150 -11.06 0.82 -14.92
CA ASN A 150 -10.40 2.14 -14.89
C ASN A 150 -10.79 3.01 -13.69
N LEU A 151 -11.38 2.42 -12.63
CA LEU A 151 -11.82 3.11 -11.43
C LEU A 151 -12.69 4.34 -11.75
N PRO A 152 -13.91 4.12 -12.29
CA PRO A 152 -14.75 5.21 -12.77
C PRO A 152 -15.03 6.21 -11.64
N ASP A 153 -15.03 7.49 -12.00
CA ASP A 153 -15.24 8.64 -11.12
C ASP A 153 -14.24 8.84 -9.96
N PHE A 154 -13.33 7.91 -9.71
CA PHE A 154 -12.37 8.04 -8.61
C PHE A 154 -11.50 9.29 -8.74
N GLY A 155 -11.00 9.58 -9.95
CA GLY A 155 -10.22 10.80 -10.20
C GLY A 155 -11.00 12.10 -9.97
N ILE A 156 -12.31 12.09 -10.27
CA ILE A 156 -13.21 13.22 -10.02
C ILE A 156 -13.45 13.35 -8.51
N ALA A 157 -13.76 12.25 -7.82
CA ALA A 157 -13.95 12.24 -6.37
C ALA A 157 -12.71 12.75 -5.63
N VAL A 158 -11.50 12.32 -6.01
CA VAL A 158 -10.24 12.85 -5.45
C VAL A 158 -10.12 14.36 -5.70
N ARG A 159 -10.46 14.82 -6.92
CA ARG A 159 -10.41 16.26 -7.24
C ARG A 159 -11.38 17.06 -6.38
N GLU A 160 -12.59 16.56 -6.14
CA GLU A 160 -13.57 17.20 -5.24
C GLU A 160 -13.09 17.20 -3.78
N SER A 161 -12.51 16.10 -3.29
CA SER A 161 -11.87 16.10 -1.97
C SER A 161 -10.73 17.11 -1.87
N TRP A 162 -10.01 17.38 -2.97
CA TRP A 162 -8.98 18.43 -3.00
C TRP A 162 -9.55 19.85 -2.87
N ASN A 163 -10.79 20.08 -3.27
CA ASN A 163 -11.47 21.38 -3.10
C ASN A 163 -11.81 21.67 -1.62
N ARG A 164 -11.75 20.64 -0.75
CA ARG A 164 -11.99 20.73 0.70
C ARG A 164 -10.70 20.97 1.51
N SER A 165 -9.60 21.38 0.88
CA SER A 165 -8.34 21.64 1.57
C SER A 165 -8.50 22.75 2.64
N PRO A 166 -7.84 22.64 3.80
CA PRO A 166 -7.97 23.64 4.88
C PRO A 166 -7.54 25.03 4.42
N THR A 167 -8.31 26.05 4.79
CA THR A 167 -7.93 27.46 4.59
C THR A 167 -7.59 28.13 5.93
N THR A 168 -6.73 29.16 5.89
CA THR A 168 -6.34 29.93 7.09
C THR A 168 -7.24 31.13 7.38
N GLY A 169 -8.36 31.28 6.66
CA GLY A 169 -9.26 32.44 6.75
C GLY A 169 -9.67 32.82 8.19
N ASN A 170 -9.59 34.13 8.46
CA ASN A 170 -9.82 34.76 9.75
C ASN A 170 -11.32 34.88 10.09
N GLY A 171 -11.95 33.76 10.45
CA GLY A 171 -13.30 33.77 11.00
C GLY A 171 -13.83 32.36 11.18
N LYS A 172 -14.21 32.01 12.41
CA LYS A 172 -14.98 30.77 12.68
C LYS A 172 -16.34 30.75 11.95
N ASP A 173 -16.77 31.90 11.44
CA ASP A 173 -18.12 32.11 10.91
C ASP A 173 -18.21 31.96 9.37
N ASP A 174 -17.08 31.92 8.65
CA ASP A 174 -17.04 31.83 7.17
C ASP A 174 -16.31 30.57 6.65
N LYS A 175 -15.85 29.67 7.52
CA LYS A 175 -15.28 28.40 7.06
C LYS A 175 -16.39 27.57 6.42
N PRO A 176 -16.25 27.14 5.15
CA PRO A 176 -17.15 26.18 4.54
C PRO A 176 -17.30 24.98 5.48
N ALA A 177 -18.55 24.57 5.72
CA ALA A 177 -18.88 23.51 6.67
C ALA A 177 -18.25 22.15 6.31
N ASP A 178 -17.67 22.03 5.12
CA ASP A 178 -17.11 20.83 4.53
C ASP A 178 -15.57 20.82 4.42
N GLU A 179 -14.85 21.86 4.85
CA GLU A 179 -13.37 21.85 4.85
C GLU A 179 -12.79 20.75 5.75
N TYR A 180 -11.69 20.14 5.30
CA TYR A 180 -10.88 19.27 6.14
C TYR A 180 -10.09 20.07 7.17
N THR A 181 -9.91 19.51 8.35
CA THR A 181 -8.86 19.92 9.28
C THR A 181 -7.47 19.67 8.69
N GLU A 182 -6.43 20.33 9.22
CA GLU A 182 -5.05 20.08 8.77
C GLU A 182 -4.60 18.62 8.94
N LEU A 183 -5.12 17.93 9.98
CA LEU A 183 -4.83 16.52 10.21
C LEU A 183 -5.55 15.61 9.22
N GLU A 184 -6.85 15.85 8.96
CA GLU A 184 -7.60 15.09 7.95
C GLU A 184 -6.96 15.26 6.56
N TRP A 185 -6.54 16.49 6.24
CA TRP A 185 -5.85 16.79 4.99
C TRP A 185 -4.52 16.05 4.85
N LEU A 186 -3.74 15.98 5.94
CA LEU A 186 -2.51 15.18 5.98
C LEU A 186 -2.79 13.68 5.79
N ASN A 187 -3.82 13.15 6.44
CA ASN A 187 -4.21 11.74 6.34
C ASN A 187 -4.60 11.38 4.90
N LEU A 188 -5.43 12.21 4.26
CA LEU A 188 -5.82 12.04 2.85
C LEU A 188 -4.61 12.11 1.91
N ASN A 189 -3.69 13.05 2.14
CA ASN A 189 -2.46 13.14 1.33
C ASN A 189 -1.56 11.92 1.52
N SER A 190 -1.45 11.38 2.73
CA SER A 190 -0.71 10.14 3.00
C SER A 190 -1.32 8.96 2.23
N PHE A 191 -2.65 8.81 2.25
CA PHE A 191 -3.37 7.81 1.46
C PHE A 191 -3.02 7.90 -0.03
N MET A 192 -3.18 9.10 -0.60
CA MET A 192 -2.91 9.33 -2.02
C MET A 192 -1.44 9.16 -2.39
N ALA A 193 -0.51 9.52 -1.50
CA ALA A 193 0.92 9.32 -1.71
C ALA A 193 1.29 7.83 -1.74
N ARG A 194 0.70 6.99 -0.89
CA ARG A 194 0.88 5.53 -0.92
C ARG A 194 0.29 4.90 -2.18
N LEU A 195 -0.88 5.38 -2.61
CA LEU A 195 -1.48 4.99 -3.89
C LEU A 195 -0.56 5.34 -5.07
N HIS A 196 0.00 6.56 -5.08
CA HIS A 196 0.98 7.01 -6.08
C HIS A 196 2.23 6.13 -6.11
N ALA A 197 2.76 5.77 -4.94
CA ALA A 197 3.92 4.87 -4.84
C ALA A 197 3.68 3.49 -5.46
N SER A 198 2.42 3.02 -5.46
CA SER A 198 2.06 1.65 -5.83
C SER A 198 1.75 1.46 -7.32
N GLN A 199 1.43 2.53 -8.05
CA GLN A 199 0.98 2.43 -9.43
C GLN A 199 2.06 2.68 -10.49
N LYS A 200 1.88 2.07 -11.66
CA LYS A 200 2.75 2.25 -12.82
C LYS A 200 2.41 3.51 -13.63
N GLY A 201 1.20 4.06 -13.51
CA GLY A 201 0.68 5.17 -14.34
C GLY A 201 0.53 6.53 -13.66
N GLY A 202 0.85 6.66 -12.37
CA GLY A 202 0.72 7.91 -11.58
C GLY A 202 -0.72 8.38 -11.39
N TRP A 203 -1.02 9.01 -10.25
CA TRP A 203 -2.37 9.48 -9.90
C TRP A 203 -2.64 10.94 -10.30
N GLY A 204 -2.11 11.37 -11.45
CA GLY A 204 -2.24 12.75 -11.91
C GLY A 204 -1.32 13.73 -11.17
N PRO A 205 -1.66 15.04 -11.15
CA PRO A 205 -0.72 16.10 -10.79
C PRO A 205 -0.66 16.44 -9.29
N PHE A 206 -1.41 15.73 -8.44
CA PHE A 206 -1.47 16.01 -6.99
C PHE A 206 -0.11 16.06 -6.30
N PRO A 207 0.86 15.14 -6.55
CA PRO A 207 2.17 15.25 -5.92
C PRO A 207 2.87 16.57 -6.28
N ILE A 208 2.85 16.98 -7.56
CA ILE A 208 3.43 18.25 -7.99
C ILE A 208 2.71 19.42 -7.34
N TRP A 209 1.38 19.39 -7.22
CA TRP A 209 0.65 20.48 -6.59
C TRP A 209 1.09 20.69 -5.15
N GLN A 210 1.22 19.60 -4.37
CA GLN A 210 1.62 19.70 -2.97
C GLN A 210 3.10 20.07 -2.81
N LEU A 211 3.99 19.48 -3.62
CA LEU A 211 5.42 19.83 -3.61
C LEU A 211 5.65 21.29 -4.03
N ARG A 212 4.90 21.77 -5.03
CA ARG A 212 4.94 23.17 -5.44
C ARG A 212 4.51 24.10 -4.33
N GLU A 213 3.38 23.80 -3.68
CA GLU A 213 2.86 24.61 -2.58
C GLU A 213 3.79 24.62 -1.36
N GLY A 214 4.36 23.49 -0.98
CA GLY A 214 5.23 23.38 0.19
C GLY A 214 6.68 23.82 -0.03
N LEU A 215 7.21 23.68 -1.25
CA LEU A 215 8.66 23.84 -1.50
C LEU A 215 8.98 24.87 -2.59
N GLU A 216 8.14 25.03 -3.61
CA GLU A 216 8.43 25.93 -4.74
C GLU A 216 7.74 27.29 -4.62
N SER A 217 6.93 27.50 -3.58
CA SER A 217 6.19 28.74 -3.32
C SER A 217 6.67 29.40 -2.03
N PRO A 218 6.60 30.75 -1.91
CA PRO A 218 6.86 31.44 -0.65
C PRO A 218 5.95 30.95 0.49
N LEU A 219 6.52 30.88 1.69
CA LEU A 219 5.85 30.42 2.91
C LEU A 219 5.12 31.54 3.67
N SER A 220 4.79 32.65 3.00
CA SER A 220 3.93 33.69 3.57
C SER A 220 2.52 33.14 3.82
N PRO A 221 1.89 33.42 4.98
CA PRO A 221 0.47 33.11 5.20
C PRO A 221 -0.43 33.76 4.13
N LYS A 222 -1.50 33.06 3.72
CA LYS A 222 -2.49 33.51 2.75
C LYS A 222 -3.85 32.92 3.10
N ASP A 223 -4.91 33.72 3.06
CA ASP A 223 -6.22 33.38 3.64
C ASP A 223 -6.93 32.17 3.00
N ASP A 224 -6.56 31.76 1.77
CA ASP A 224 -7.26 30.72 0.99
C ASP A 224 -6.48 29.41 0.77
N ILE A 225 -5.40 29.18 1.51
CA ILE A 225 -4.60 27.95 1.39
C ILE A 225 -4.19 27.44 2.77
N PRO A 226 -3.69 26.19 2.89
CA PRO A 226 -3.23 25.67 4.16
C PRO A 226 -2.07 26.49 4.75
N THR A 227 -1.89 26.40 6.07
CA THR A 227 -0.78 27.08 6.76
C THR A 227 0.59 26.68 6.15
N PRO A 228 1.62 27.54 6.27
CA PRO A 228 2.97 27.18 5.83
C PRO A 228 3.47 25.84 6.40
N ASN A 229 3.23 25.59 7.69
CA ASN A 229 3.57 24.33 8.35
C ASN A 229 2.85 23.13 7.69
N THR A 230 1.56 23.24 7.41
CA THR A 230 0.78 22.18 6.77
C THR A 230 1.23 21.90 5.34
N ARG A 231 1.48 22.95 4.53
CA ARG A 231 1.97 22.79 3.16
C ARG A 231 3.33 22.06 3.12
N VAL A 232 4.25 22.45 4.00
CA VAL A 232 5.57 21.81 4.12
C VAL A 232 5.45 20.38 4.62
N ARG A 233 4.63 20.14 5.65
CA ARG A 233 4.40 18.79 6.21
C ARG A 233 3.84 17.83 5.16
N ILE A 234 2.92 18.30 4.32
CA ILE A 234 2.32 17.47 3.26
C ILE A 234 3.31 17.22 2.14
N ALA A 235 4.09 18.22 1.72
CA ALA A 235 5.16 18.01 0.76
C ALA A 235 6.16 16.95 1.25
N ALA A 236 6.53 16.99 2.54
CA ALA A 236 7.37 15.98 3.17
C ALA A 236 6.67 14.59 3.19
N GLU A 237 5.38 14.52 3.50
CA GLU A 237 4.62 13.25 3.49
C GLU A 237 4.61 12.59 2.10
N TRP A 238 4.42 13.36 1.02
CA TRP A 238 4.52 12.84 -0.34
C TRP A 238 5.90 12.24 -0.64
N ILE A 239 6.97 12.87 -0.14
CA ILE A 239 8.33 12.35 -0.26
C ILE A 239 8.50 11.07 0.57
N LEU A 240 8.05 11.07 1.83
CA LEU A 240 8.17 9.92 2.73
C LEU A 240 7.47 8.68 2.15
N ARG A 241 6.25 8.84 1.63
CA ARG A 241 5.44 7.72 1.14
C ARG A 241 5.71 7.33 -0.30
N SER A 242 6.19 8.25 -1.14
CA SER A 242 6.27 8.04 -2.59
C SER A 242 7.60 8.42 -3.24
N SER A 243 8.66 8.64 -2.46
CA SER A 243 10.01 8.97 -2.92
C SER A 243 10.50 8.12 -4.10
N HIS A 244 10.40 6.80 -4.02
CA HIS A 244 10.80 5.91 -5.13
C HIS A 244 10.10 6.25 -6.43
N ARG A 245 8.79 6.45 -6.38
CA ARG A 245 7.99 6.78 -7.56
C ARG A 245 8.34 8.18 -8.08
N LEU A 246 8.36 9.17 -7.20
CA LEU A 246 8.74 10.55 -7.54
C LEU A 246 10.13 10.63 -8.19
N PHE A 247 11.09 9.85 -7.68
CA PHE A 247 12.44 9.78 -8.23
C PHE A 247 12.47 9.08 -9.60
N ILE A 248 11.75 7.96 -9.77
CA ILE A 248 11.59 7.31 -11.08
C ILE A 248 10.98 8.28 -12.09
N ASP A 249 9.89 8.97 -11.75
CA ASP A 249 9.26 9.95 -12.64
C ASP A 249 10.22 11.11 -12.96
N SER A 250 11.07 11.50 -12.01
CA SER A 250 12.13 12.50 -12.21
C SER A 250 13.25 12.04 -13.15
N LEU A 251 13.61 10.75 -13.12
CA LEU A 251 14.56 10.15 -14.05
C LEU A 251 13.98 10.01 -15.47
N LEU A 252 12.68 9.74 -15.57
CA LEU A 252 11.99 9.51 -16.84
C LEU A 252 11.49 10.79 -17.51
N HIS A 253 11.62 11.95 -16.84
CA HIS A 253 11.00 13.19 -17.28
C HIS A 253 9.49 13.05 -17.53
N SER A 254 8.82 12.25 -16.70
CA SER A 254 7.39 12.01 -16.80
C SER A 254 6.61 13.33 -16.65
N TYR A 255 5.45 13.41 -17.31
CA TYR A 255 4.43 14.47 -17.21
C TYR A 255 4.94 15.90 -17.50
N SER A 256 4.60 16.46 -18.66
CA SER A 256 4.95 17.82 -19.07
C SER A 256 3.71 18.62 -19.45
N ASP A 257 3.68 19.91 -19.08
CA ASP A 257 2.64 20.85 -19.53
C ASP A 257 2.60 20.98 -21.07
N ASP A 258 3.73 20.74 -21.76
CA ASP A 258 3.83 20.82 -23.22
C ASP A 258 2.96 19.76 -23.93
N LEU A 259 2.64 18.65 -23.24
CA LEU A 259 1.85 17.56 -23.78
C LEU A 259 0.34 17.78 -23.64
N GLU A 260 -0.09 18.57 -22.66
CA GLU A 260 -1.52 18.73 -22.35
C GLU A 260 -2.14 19.96 -23.04
N GLY A 261 -1.31 20.94 -23.44
CA GLY A 261 -1.74 22.07 -24.26
C GLY A 261 -2.48 23.17 -23.48
N PRO A 262 -2.82 24.31 -24.11
CA PRO A 262 -3.38 25.47 -23.41
C PRO A 262 -4.77 25.26 -22.81
N GLU A 263 -5.53 24.29 -23.32
CA GLU A 263 -6.95 24.09 -22.96
C GLU A 263 -7.15 23.22 -21.70
N THR A 264 -6.16 22.41 -21.31
CA THR A 264 -6.22 21.51 -20.14
C THR A 264 -5.64 22.14 -18.86
N GLY A 265 -5.16 23.39 -18.95
CA GLY A 265 -4.42 24.07 -17.89
C GLY A 265 -2.94 23.68 -17.87
N ARG A 266 -2.26 24.04 -16.79
CA ARG A 266 -0.82 23.74 -16.58
C ARG A 266 -0.62 22.98 -15.27
N PRO A 267 -1.11 21.75 -15.14
CA PRO A 267 -1.13 21.08 -13.85
C PRO A 267 0.27 20.81 -13.29
N TYR A 268 1.29 20.65 -14.14
CA TYR A 268 2.66 20.32 -13.75
C TYR A 268 3.61 21.54 -13.65
N HIS A 269 3.07 22.76 -13.76
CA HIS A 269 3.86 23.99 -13.71
C HIS A 269 4.75 24.12 -12.45
N CYS A 270 5.78 24.93 -12.54
CA CYS A 270 6.70 25.22 -11.44
C CYS A 270 6.16 26.32 -10.52
N GLY A 271 6.45 26.25 -9.23
CA GLY A 271 6.29 27.38 -8.32
C GLY A 271 7.34 28.47 -8.56
N PRO A 272 7.11 29.69 -8.09
CA PRO A 272 7.95 30.86 -8.38
C PRO A 272 9.39 30.78 -7.85
N LEU A 273 9.69 29.88 -6.91
CA LEU A 273 11.04 29.68 -6.38
C LEU A 273 11.88 28.70 -7.22
N TYR A 274 11.26 27.95 -8.13
CA TYR A 274 11.93 27.01 -9.02
C TYR A 274 11.89 27.52 -10.46
N SER A 275 13.06 27.78 -11.05
CA SER A 275 13.21 28.37 -12.39
C SER A 275 13.40 27.35 -13.51
N GLY A 276 13.37 26.04 -13.20
CA GLY A 276 13.51 24.98 -14.19
C GLY A 276 12.22 24.66 -14.93
N LYS A 277 12.22 23.54 -15.66
CA LYS A 277 11.10 23.14 -16.54
C LYS A 277 9.91 22.51 -15.79
N SER A 278 8.71 22.72 -16.33
CA SER A 278 7.42 22.19 -15.85
C SER A 278 7.22 20.71 -16.14
N HIS A 279 8.01 19.85 -15.49
CA HIS A 279 7.86 18.40 -15.47
C HIS A 279 8.58 17.80 -14.26
N TYR A 280 8.47 16.49 -14.07
CA TYR A 280 9.37 15.79 -13.15
C TYR A 280 10.80 15.81 -13.71
N SER A 281 11.78 16.11 -12.89
CA SER A 281 13.18 16.09 -13.31
C SER A 281 14.12 15.92 -12.12
N VAL A 282 15.30 15.36 -12.37
CA VAL A 282 16.35 15.26 -11.36
C VAL A 282 16.73 16.64 -10.81
N GLU A 283 16.73 17.68 -11.65
CA GLU A 283 16.95 19.07 -11.22
C GLU A 283 15.90 19.53 -10.20
N ARG A 284 14.61 19.32 -10.49
CA ARG A 284 13.50 19.67 -9.60
C ARG A 284 13.51 18.85 -8.31
N TRP A 285 13.84 17.57 -8.40
CA TRP A 285 14.06 16.70 -7.25
C TRP A 285 15.17 17.20 -6.32
N CYS A 286 16.32 17.58 -6.88
CA CYS A 286 17.43 18.17 -6.13
C CYS A 286 17.01 19.51 -5.49
N PHE A 287 16.25 20.33 -6.22
CA PHE A 287 15.69 21.58 -5.67
C PHE A 287 14.82 21.30 -4.43
N TRP A 288 13.89 20.34 -4.49
CA TRP A 288 13.06 19.97 -3.33
C TRP A 288 13.90 19.54 -2.14
N LYS A 289 14.92 18.70 -2.37
CA LYS A 289 15.81 18.22 -1.29
C LYS A 289 16.59 19.37 -0.64
N SER A 290 17.13 20.28 -1.44
CA SER A 290 17.80 21.49 -0.94
C SER A 290 16.83 22.37 -0.17
N ARG A 291 15.63 22.62 -0.72
CA ARG A 291 14.62 23.47 -0.08
C ARG A 291 14.19 22.94 1.29
N LEU A 292 14.00 21.62 1.44
CA LEU A 292 13.71 21.01 2.75
C LEU A 292 14.80 21.31 3.80
N SER A 293 16.06 21.50 3.38
CA SER A 293 17.13 21.87 4.30
C SER A 293 17.08 23.34 4.67
N ASP A 294 16.72 24.21 3.71
CA ASP A 294 16.79 25.66 3.85
C ASP A 294 15.59 26.27 4.60
N ILE A 295 14.40 25.65 4.53
CA ILE A 295 13.14 26.21 5.09
C ILE A 295 13.02 26.14 6.61
N ARG A 296 14.00 25.59 7.33
CA ARG A 296 13.90 25.34 8.78
C ARG A 296 13.60 26.58 9.61
N THR A 297 14.06 27.75 9.18
CA THR A 297 13.82 29.03 9.85
C THR A 297 12.48 29.66 9.50
N GLU A 298 11.80 29.14 8.47
CA GLU A 298 10.50 29.64 7.97
C GLU A 298 9.31 28.86 8.56
N ILE A 299 9.58 27.75 9.26
CA ILE A 299 8.56 26.85 9.80
C ILE A 299 8.80 26.57 11.29
N SER A 300 7.81 25.95 11.92
CA SER A 300 7.91 25.54 13.32
C SER A 300 8.93 24.41 13.54
N GLU A 301 9.60 24.43 14.70
CA GLU A 301 10.67 23.48 15.06
C GLU A 301 10.19 22.03 15.18
N ASP A 302 8.91 21.81 15.49
CA ASP A 302 8.30 20.48 15.57
C ASP A 302 8.29 19.72 14.23
N LEU A 303 8.40 20.45 13.10
CA LEU A 303 8.51 19.85 11.78
C LEU A 303 9.94 19.43 11.40
N HIS A 304 10.96 19.90 12.10
CA HIS A 304 12.36 19.62 11.75
C HIS A 304 12.66 18.11 11.64
N PRO A 305 12.20 17.24 12.57
CA PRO A 305 12.40 15.80 12.45
C PRO A 305 11.75 15.19 11.19
N VAL A 306 10.59 15.72 10.78
CA VAL A 306 9.88 15.26 9.57
C VAL A 306 10.69 15.63 8.32
N LEU A 307 11.29 16.82 8.28
CA LEU A 307 12.16 17.23 7.18
C LEU A 307 13.43 16.39 7.11
N ASP A 308 14.04 16.10 8.26
CA ASP A 308 15.21 15.22 8.36
C ASP A 308 14.91 13.82 7.81
N GLU A 309 13.74 13.27 8.16
CA GLU A 309 13.30 11.98 7.66
C GLU A 309 13.02 12.01 6.15
N ALA A 310 12.39 13.07 5.63
CA ALA A 310 12.16 13.24 4.20
C ALA A 310 13.48 13.31 3.42
N ILE A 311 14.45 14.14 3.86
CA ILE A 311 15.77 14.25 3.23
C ILE A 311 16.52 12.91 3.27
N LYS A 312 16.49 12.21 4.42
CA LYS A 312 17.08 10.87 4.56
C LYS A 312 16.44 9.88 3.58
N THR A 313 15.13 9.94 3.41
CA THR A 313 14.37 9.09 2.48
C THR A 313 14.76 9.39 1.02
N MET A 314 14.91 10.67 0.65
CA MET A 314 15.38 11.06 -0.67
C MET A 314 16.80 10.53 -0.96
N ASN A 315 17.74 10.72 -0.03
CA ASN A 315 19.11 10.20 -0.17
C ASN A 315 19.16 8.67 -0.26
N THR A 316 18.32 7.98 0.52
CA THR A 316 18.21 6.51 0.47
C THR A 316 17.68 6.06 -0.88
N THR A 317 16.64 6.71 -1.39
CA THR A 317 16.04 6.43 -2.71
C THR A 317 17.06 6.62 -3.83
N GLU A 318 17.77 7.74 -3.84
CA GLU A 318 18.82 8.02 -4.83
C GLU A 318 19.89 6.93 -4.83
N ARG A 319 20.38 6.54 -3.65
CA ARG A 319 21.38 5.48 -3.51
C ARG A 319 20.86 4.14 -4.04
N GLU A 320 19.66 3.73 -3.63
CA GLU A 320 19.09 2.44 -4.05
C GLU A 320 18.88 2.35 -5.56
N HIS A 321 18.51 3.47 -6.20
CA HIS A 321 18.38 3.52 -7.65
C HIS A 321 19.73 3.66 -8.37
N GLY A 322 20.71 4.36 -7.79
CA GLY A 322 22.08 4.43 -8.29
C GLY A 322 22.79 3.06 -8.29
N GLU A 323 22.71 2.33 -7.17
CA GLU A 323 23.28 0.98 -7.04
C GLU A 323 22.66 -0.02 -8.03
N ARG A 324 21.36 0.14 -8.34
CA ARG A 324 20.68 -0.69 -9.34
C ARG A 324 21.21 -0.45 -10.76
N LEU A 325 21.61 0.77 -11.10
CA LEU A 325 22.17 1.08 -12.42
C LEU A 325 23.57 0.49 -12.58
N GLU A 326 24.43 0.59 -11.56
CA GLU A 326 25.78 0.01 -11.59
C GLU A 326 25.78 -1.52 -11.76
N TYR A 327 24.72 -2.20 -11.30
CA TYR A 327 24.58 -3.66 -11.43
C TYR A 327 24.22 -4.12 -12.85
N VAL A 328 23.57 -3.28 -13.66
CA VAL A 328 23.16 -3.60 -15.04
C VAL A 328 24.36 -3.53 -16.00
N ASP A 329 25.34 -2.68 -15.71
CA ASP A 329 26.50 -2.42 -16.58
C ASP A 329 27.69 -3.39 -16.39
N ASP A 330 27.57 -4.45 -15.56
CA ASP A 330 28.58 -5.51 -15.44
C ASP A 330 28.13 -6.83 -16.14
N PRO A 331 28.36 -6.98 -17.45
CA PRO A 331 27.98 -8.17 -18.22
C PRO A 331 28.73 -9.44 -17.78
N GLY A 332 29.81 -9.32 -17.00
CA GLY A 332 30.58 -10.44 -16.46
C GLY A 332 29.86 -11.16 -15.31
N LYS A 333 29.20 -10.41 -14.42
CA LYS A 333 28.52 -10.98 -13.24
C LYS A 333 27.17 -11.63 -13.57
N SER A 334 26.46 -11.14 -14.58
CA SER A 334 25.18 -11.70 -15.03
C SER A 334 25.33 -13.14 -15.58
N LYS A 335 26.40 -13.40 -16.35
CA LYS A 335 26.69 -14.75 -16.91
C LYS A 335 27.13 -15.77 -15.86
N VAL A 336 27.78 -15.34 -14.77
CA VAL A 336 28.19 -16.24 -13.69
C VAL A 336 26.98 -16.69 -12.85
N LYS A 337 26.04 -15.78 -12.60
CA LYS A 337 24.81 -16.10 -11.85
C LYS A 337 23.83 -16.97 -12.65
N SER A 338 23.72 -16.77 -13.98
CA SER A 338 22.87 -17.63 -14.82
C SER A 338 23.36 -19.09 -14.85
N LYS A 339 24.68 -19.30 -14.92
CA LYS A 339 25.29 -20.64 -14.83
C LYS A 339 25.10 -21.29 -13.45
N ALA A 340 25.21 -20.52 -12.37
CA ALA A 340 24.96 -21.02 -11.01
C ALA A 340 23.50 -21.44 -10.82
N LYS A 341 22.54 -20.63 -11.31
CA LYS A 341 21.09 -20.93 -11.23
C LYS A 341 20.70 -22.17 -12.04
N ALA A 342 21.32 -22.36 -13.21
CA ALA A 342 21.13 -23.57 -14.02
C ALA A 342 21.66 -24.83 -13.31
N LYS A 343 22.83 -24.74 -12.66
CA LYS A 343 23.44 -25.87 -11.92
C LYS A 343 22.60 -26.28 -10.70
N THR A 344 22.02 -25.31 -9.99
CA THR A 344 21.13 -25.59 -8.84
C THR A 344 19.81 -26.23 -9.28
N ARG A 345 19.19 -25.75 -10.36
CA ARG A 345 17.97 -26.37 -10.94
C ARG A 345 18.21 -27.80 -11.42
N ALA A 346 19.37 -28.08 -12.01
CA ALA A 346 19.74 -29.43 -12.41
C ALA A 346 19.88 -30.37 -11.20
N LYS A 347 20.52 -29.90 -10.12
CA LYS A 347 20.69 -30.68 -8.87
C LYS A 347 19.35 -30.94 -8.16
N ALA A 348 18.43 -29.98 -8.17
CA ALA A 348 17.09 -30.15 -7.62
C ALA A 348 16.25 -31.17 -8.42
N ARG A 349 16.30 -31.11 -9.76
CA ARG A 349 15.64 -32.09 -10.63
C ARG A 349 16.19 -33.51 -10.43
N ALA A 350 17.50 -33.66 -10.25
CA ALA A 350 18.11 -34.96 -9.96
C ALA A 350 17.63 -35.53 -8.60
N ARG A 351 17.54 -34.69 -7.56
CA ARG A 351 16.99 -35.11 -6.25
C ARG A 351 15.52 -35.50 -6.32
N ALA A 352 14.70 -34.76 -7.08
CA ALA A 352 13.30 -35.09 -7.26
C ALA A 352 13.12 -36.44 -7.98
N LYS A 353 13.91 -36.71 -9.03
CA LYS A 353 13.90 -38.00 -9.73
C LYS A 353 14.34 -39.16 -8.82
N ALA A 354 15.37 -38.95 -7.99
CA ALA A 354 15.82 -39.97 -7.05
C ALA A 354 14.75 -40.28 -5.98
N LYS A 355 14.06 -39.26 -5.46
CA LYS A 355 12.95 -39.45 -4.51
C LYS A 355 11.76 -40.18 -5.13
N ALA A 356 11.42 -39.88 -6.38
CA ALA A 356 10.34 -40.58 -7.10
C ALA A 356 10.66 -42.06 -7.28
N LYS A 357 11.91 -42.38 -7.67
CA LYS A 357 12.35 -43.77 -7.84
C LYS A 357 12.35 -44.57 -6.53
N ALA A 358 12.81 -43.96 -5.43
CA ALA A 358 12.80 -44.61 -4.12
C ALA A 358 11.37 -44.88 -3.60
N LYS A 359 10.41 -44.01 -3.95
CA LYS A 359 8.99 -44.21 -3.59
C LYS A 359 8.39 -45.40 -4.35
N GLU A 360 8.72 -45.54 -5.63
CA GLU A 360 8.27 -46.66 -6.47
C GLU A 360 8.82 -48.01 -5.98
N GLU A 361 10.09 -48.06 -5.55
CA GLU A 361 10.70 -49.27 -4.97
C GLU A 361 10.02 -49.71 -3.65
N ILE A 362 9.64 -48.76 -2.78
CA ILE A 362 8.93 -49.05 -1.52
C ILE A 362 7.50 -49.55 -1.76
N GLU A 363 6.78 -48.99 -2.73
CA GLU A 363 5.43 -49.44 -3.09
C GLU A 363 5.43 -50.84 -3.73
N THR A 364 6.53 -51.21 -4.40
CA THR A 364 6.70 -52.54 -5.01
C THR A 364 6.98 -53.61 -3.95
N GLU A 365 7.71 -53.29 -2.87
CA GLU A 365 7.95 -54.22 -1.75
C GLU A 365 6.72 -54.40 -0.84
N ALA A 366 5.92 -53.36 -0.65
CA ALA A 366 4.69 -53.44 0.16
C ALA A 366 3.58 -54.29 -0.49
N GLY A 367 3.56 -54.40 -1.82
CA GLY A 367 2.59 -55.22 -2.56
C GLY A 367 2.83 -56.73 -2.46
N ALA A 368 4.01 -57.17 -2.02
CA ALA A 368 4.38 -58.59 -1.98
C ALA A 368 4.00 -59.32 -0.68
N SER A 369 3.54 -58.61 0.36
CA SER A 369 3.33 -59.20 1.70
C SER A 369 1.86 -59.35 2.14
N SER A 370 0.89 -59.25 1.23
CA SER A 370 -0.54 -59.45 1.55
C SER A 370 -1.14 -60.62 0.78
N SER A 371 -0.85 -61.85 1.24
CA SER A 371 -1.68 -63.02 0.96
C SER A 371 -1.59 -64.01 2.12
N TYR A 372 -2.47 -63.85 3.11
CA TYR A 372 -2.81 -64.93 4.04
C TYR A 372 -4.32 -64.89 4.32
N THR A 373 -4.95 -66.02 4.02
CA THR A 373 -6.37 -66.34 4.11
C THR A 373 -6.76 -66.70 5.55
N SER A 374 -7.99 -66.36 5.98
CA SER A 374 -8.73 -67.23 6.91
C SER A 374 -10.24 -67.02 6.83
N ASP A 375 -10.93 -68.14 6.68
CA ASP A 375 -12.37 -68.34 6.57
C ASP A 375 -13.18 -68.10 7.86
N GLY A 376 -14.36 -67.47 7.68
CA GLY A 376 -15.66 -67.73 8.34
C GLY A 376 -15.85 -67.53 9.86
N PRO A 377 -17.09 -67.66 10.40
CA PRO A 377 -18.40 -67.69 9.75
C PRO A 377 -19.44 -66.70 10.33
N VAL A 378 -20.59 -66.69 9.62
CA VAL A 378 -21.81 -65.88 9.76
C VAL A 378 -22.65 -66.19 11.01
N ALA A 379 -23.27 -65.17 11.61
CA ALA A 379 -24.51 -65.30 12.38
C ALA A 379 -25.39 -64.03 12.25
N LYS A 380 -26.63 -64.23 11.76
CA LYS A 380 -27.76 -63.29 11.77
C LYS A 380 -28.46 -63.34 13.14
N ILE A 381 -28.85 -62.21 13.73
CA ILE A 381 -30.05 -62.07 14.60
C ILE A 381 -30.65 -60.65 14.42
N THR A 382 -31.97 -60.61 14.51
CA THR A 382 -32.98 -59.57 14.22
C THR A 382 -33.29 -58.59 15.37
N ASP A 383 -33.85 -57.44 14.97
CA ASP A 383 -34.89 -56.55 15.55
C ASP A 383 -35.20 -56.42 17.07
N GLU A 384 -35.56 -55.15 17.37
CA GLU A 384 -36.42 -54.58 18.44
C GLU A 384 -35.91 -54.44 19.89
N GLY A 385 -36.13 -53.23 20.46
CA GLY A 385 -36.19 -53.00 21.91
C GLY A 385 -35.78 -51.62 22.42
N ASP A 386 -36.72 -50.67 22.44
CA ASP A 386 -36.70 -49.46 23.30
C ASP A 386 -36.74 -49.86 24.78
N ILE A 387 -35.83 -49.37 25.64
CA ILE A 387 -36.10 -49.08 27.07
C ILE A 387 -35.19 -47.91 27.55
N SER A 388 -35.82 -46.95 28.24
CA SER A 388 -35.24 -45.81 28.96
C SER A 388 -34.70 -46.15 30.36
N TYR A 389 -33.72 -45.40 30.88
CA TYR A 389 -33.80 -44.61 32.14
C TYR A 389 -32.42 -44.06 32.58
N ASN A 390 -32.50 -42.86 33.18
CA ASN A 390 -31.58 -42.09 34.04
C ASN A 390 -30.35 -42.81 34.66
N ASP A 391 -29.22 -42.11 34.84
CA ASP A 391 -29.00 -41.31 36.06
C ASP A 391 -27.72 -40.45 36.06
N ASN A 392 -27.78 -39.38 36.85
CA ASN A 392 -26.70 -38.46 37.20
C ASN A 392 -25.63 -39.12 38.09
N MET A 393 -24.34 -38.76 37.92
CA MET A 393 -23.42 -38.43 39.02
C MET A 393 -22.05 -37.98 38.45
N VAL A 394 -21.64 -36.73 38.66
CA VAL A 394 -20.81 -36.21 39.77
C VAL A 394 -19.31 -36.53 39.67
N HIS A 395 -18.56 -35.43 39.49
CA HIS A 395 -17.21 -35.09 39.97
C HIS A 395 -16.17 -36.18 40.27
N ARG A 396 -15.00 -36.01 39.64
CA ARG A 396 -13.64 -35.74 40.21
C ARG A 396 -12.66 -36.05 39.07
N GLY A 397 -11.59 -35.32 38.79
CA GLY A 397 -10.84 -34.35 39.56
C GLY A 397 -9.38 -34.51 39.13
N ASN A 398 -8.79 -33.41 38.68
CA ASN A 398 -7.39 -33.01 38.80
C ASN A 398 -6.28 -34.06 38.67
N ALA A 399 -5.35 -33.80 37.75
CA ALA A 399 -3.99 -33.26 38.00
C ALA A 399 -3.20 -33.43 36.69
N ILE A 400 -2.19 -32.64 36.28
CA ILE A 400 -0.98 -32.11 36.94
C ILE A 400 -0.51 -30.97 35.98
N LYS A 401 -0.41 -29.68 36.36
CA LYS A 401 0.82 -28.94 36.78
C LYS A 401 2.09 -29.35 35.99
N ALA A 402 3.04 -28.54 35.57
CA ALA A 402 3.49 -27.15 35.73
C ALA A 402 4.33 -26.87 34.44
N HIS A 403 4.70 -25.67 34.04
CA HIS A 403 5.34 -24.61 34.82
C HIS A 403 5.34 -23.30 34.03
#